data_AF-A0AAX7VRP1-F1
#
_entry.id   AF-A0AAX7VRP1-F1
#
_cell.length_a   1.000
_cell.length_b   1.000
_cell.length_c   1.000
_cell.angle_alpha   90.00
_cell.angle_beta   90.00
_cell.angle_gamma   90.00
#
_symmetry.space_group_name_H-M   'P 1'
#
loop_
_entity.id
_entity.type
_entity.pdbx_description
1 polymer ?
#
loop_
_entity_poly.entity_id
_entity_poly.type
_entity_poly.pdbx_seq_one_letter_code
_entity_poly.pdbx_strand_id
1 'polypeptide(L)'
;MVTEIRGFTDPQKEEYFRKRFGDEEQASRIISHIKTSRSLHIMCHIPVFCWITATVLEDVLETREGRQLPKTLTEMYIHFLVVQAKVKKVKYDGGAETDPHWSPESRKMMESLGKLAFDQLQKGNLIFYESDLTECGIDIRAASVYSGVFTQIFKEERGLYQDKVFCFIHLSVQEFLAALHVHLTFINSGLNLLEEQQTTSQKSVTRDPTFFYQSAVDKALQSPNGHLDLFLRFLLGLSLQTNQTLLRGLLTQTESSSQTNQGTVQYIKKKLNENLSTEKNINLIHCLNELNDRSLVEEIQQFLRSGSLSTGKLSPAQCSALTFILLSSEEDLDVFDLKKYSASEEALLRLLPVVEASNKALLSGCNLSERSCEALCSVLSSQSSSLRELDLSNSDLQDSGV
;
A
#
# COMPACT_ATOMS: atom_id res chain seq x y z
N MET A 1 -7.94 8.00 29.23
CA MET A 1 -8.94 7.92 28.15
C MET A 1 -8.21 8.25 26.86
N VAL A 2 -8.11 7.29 25.93
CA VAL A 2 -7.51 7.48 24.61
C VAL A 2 -8.66 7.60 23.62
N THR A 3 -8.64 8.62 22.76
CA THR A 3 -9.64 8.78 21.70
C THR A 3 -9.01 8.32 20.38
N GLU A 4 -9.57 7.25 19.82
CA GLU A 4 -9.14 6.68 18.55
C GLU A 4 -9.97 7.27 17.39
N ILE A 5 -9.30 7.76 16.34
CA ILE A 5 -9.96 8.22 15.11
C ILE A 5 -9.95 7.08 14.10
N ARG A 6 -11.11 6.46 13.88
CA ARG A 6 -11.28 5.24 13.07
C ARG A 6 -11.66 5.47 11.60
N GLY A 7 -11.35 6.63 11.01
CA GLY A 7 -11.64 6.86 9.58
C GLY A 7 -13.12 6.79 9.17
N PHE A 8 -13.36 6.46 7.90
CA PHE A 8 -14.68 6.29 7.28
C PHE A 8 -15.11 4.83 7.23
N THR A 9 -16.33 4.58 7.72
CA THR A 9 -17.09 3.35 7.47
C THR A 9 -17.55 3.26 6.02
N ASP A 10 -17.92 2.07 5.55
CA ASP A 10 -18.42 1.87 4.19
C ASP A 10 -19.56 2.81 3.77
N PRO A 11 -20.62 3.03 4.58
CA PRO A 11 -21.66 4.01 4.25
C PRO A 11 -21.10 5.44 4.13
N GLN A 12 -20.13 5.82 4.97
CA GLN A 12 -19.50 7.15 4.92
C GLN A 12 -18.61 7.32 3.68
N LYS A 13 -17.92 6.25 3.25
CA LYS A 13 -17.15 6.26 1.98
C LYS A 13 -18.09 6.55 0.82
N GLU A 14 -19.23 5.86 0.73
CA GLU A 14 -20.21 6.08 -0.33
C GLU A 14 -20.83 7.49 -0.26
N GLU A 15 -21.18 7.96 0.92
CA GLU A 15 -21.70 9.31 1.13
C GLU A 15 -20.71 10.38 0.66
N TYR A 16 -19.43 10.21 0.96
CA TYR A 16 -18.38 11.10 0.48
C TYR A 16 -18.38 11.21 -1.06
N PHE A 17 -18.36 10.06 -1.75
CA PHE A 17 -18.32 10.06 -3.22
C PHE A 17 -19.61 10.61 -3.84
N ARG A 18 -20.79 10.31 -3.29
CA ARG A 18 -22.06 10.92 -3.75
C ARG A 18 -22.09 12.43 -3.55
N LYS A 19 -21.52 12.94 -2.45
CA LYS A 19 -21.43 14.39 -2.21
C LYS A 19 -20.41 15.06 -3.13
N ARG A 20 -19.35 14.35 -3.50
CA ARG A 20 -18.26 14.88 -4.33
C ARG A 20 -18.59 14.93 -5.81
N PHE A 21 -19.38 13.98 -6.30
CA PHE A 21 -19.82 13.86 -7.69
C PHE A 21 -21.32 14.13 -7.76
N GLY A 22 -21.70 15.29 -8.28
CA GLY A 22 -23.12 15.72 -8.31
C GLY A 22 -23.99 14.91 -9.28
N ASP A 23 -23.38 14.21 -10.24
CA ASP A 23 -24.07 13.30 -11.16
C ASP A 23 -24.19 11.89 -10.55
N GLU A 24 -25.43 11.39 -10.43
CA GLU A 24 -25.71 10.11 -9.76
C GLU A 24 -25.14 8.90 -10.50
N GLU A 25 -25.11 8.93 -11.85
CA GLU A 25 -24.57 7.84 -12.65
C GLU A 25 -23.04 7.76 -12.50
N GLN A 26 -22.36 8.91 -12.58
CA GLN A 26 -20.93 9.03 -12.36
C GLN A 26 -20.54 8.59 -10.94
N ALA A 27 -21.26 9.07 -9.91
CA ALA A 27 -21.02 8.68 -8.52
C ALA A 27 -21.17 7.17 -8.33
N SER A 28 -22.24 6.57 -8.90
CA SER A 28 -22.49 5.13 -8.82
C SER A 28 -21.40 4.31 -9.52
N ARG A 29 -20.93 4.76 -10.69
CA ARG A 29 -19.82 4.13 -11.42
C ARG A 29 -18.52 4.17 -10.63
N ILE A 30 -18.22 5.29 -9.98
CA ILE A 30 -17.02 5.46 -9.14
C ILE A 30 -17.09 4.54 -7.91
N ILE A 31 -18.21 4.54 -7.19
CA ILE A 31 -18.40 3.69 -6.02
C ILE A 31 -18.26 2.21 -6.40
N SER A 32 -18.87 1.80 -7.51
CA SER A 32 -18.73 0.43 -8.05
C SER A 32 -17.28 0.08 -8.39
N HIS A 33 -16.56 0.99 -9.06
CA HIS A 33 -15.13 0.78 -9.36
C HIS A 33 -14.29 0.65 -8.09
N ILE A 34 -14.49 1.51 -7.10
CA ILE A 34 -13.77 1.43 -5.83
C ILE A 34 -14.05 0.11 -5.13
N LYS A 35 -15.31 -0.32 -5.03
CA LYS A 35 -15.68 -1.60 -4.42
C LYS A 35 -15.07 -2.81 -5.14
N THR A 36 -14.95 -2.76 -6.46
CA THR A 36 -14.30 -3.84 -7.24
C THR A 36 -12.78 -3.88 -7.05
N SER A 37 -12.14 -2.76 -6.72
CA SER A 37 -10.72 -2.73 -6.32
C SER A 37 -10.56 -2.74 -4.81
N ARG A 38 -10.35 -3.93 -4.25
CA ARG A 38 -10.19 -4.14 -2.81
C ARG A 38 -9.14 -3.23 -2.17
N SER A 39 -7.98 -3.05 -2.80
CA SER A 39 -6.93 -2.16 -2.30
C SER A 39 -7.43 -0.72 -2.19
N LEU A 40 -8.13 -0.19 -3.21
CA LEU A 40 -8.65 1.18 -3.17
C LEU A 40 -9.73 1.34 -2.12
N HIS A 41 -10.63 0.35 -2.02
CA HIS A 41 -11.72 0.35 -1.05
C HIS A 41 -11.23 0.36 0.42
N ILE A 42 -10.20 -0.44 0.74
CA ILE A 42 -9.59 -0.45 2.07
C ILE A 42 -8.93 0.89 2.36
N MET A 43 -8.13 1.42 1.43
CA MET A 43 -7.40 2.68 1.66
C MET A 43 -8.35 3.88 1.85
N CYS A 44 -9.50 3.88 1.17
CA CYS A 44 -10.57 4.88 1.35
C CYS A 44 -11.19 4.90 2.76
N HIS A 45 -10.85 3.97 3.64
CA HIS A 45 -11.12 4.12 5.07
C HIS A 45 -10.47 5.38 5.64
N ILE A 46 -9.30 5.78 5.14
CA ILE A 46 -8.65 7.03 5.57
C ILE A 46 -9.11 8.16 4.61
N PRO A 47 -9.74 9.25 5.11
CA PRO A 47 -10.39 10.26 4.27
C PRO A 47 -9.51 10.91 3.19
N VAL A 48 -8.21 11.03 3.41
CA VAL A 48 -7.28 11.58 2.41
C VAL A 48 -7.25 10.74 1.13
N PHE A 49 -7.41 9.41 1.24
CA PHE A 49 -7.46 8.53 0.07
C PHE A 49 -8.78 8.65 -0.68
N CYS A 50 -9.89 8.97 -0.01
CA CYS A 50 -11.13 9.35 -0.69
C CYS A 50 -10.91 10.60 -1.54
N TRP A 51 -10.22 11.61 -1.01
CA TRP A 51 -9.90 12.84 -1.74
C TRP A 51 -8.95 12.60 -2.92
N ILE A 52 -7.87 11.84 -2.73
CA ILE A 52 -6.95 11.45 -3.82
C ILE A 52 -7.74 10.68 -4.90
N THR A 53 -8.54 9.71 -4.48
CA THR A 53 -9.31 8.86 -5.40
C THR A 53 -10.32 9.65 -6.20
N ALA A 54 -11.08 10.53 -5.56
CA ALA A 54 -12.03 11.39 -6.25
C ALA A 54 -11.33 12.31 -7.25
N THR A 55 -10.22 12.95 -6.84
CA THR A 55 -9.45 13.86 -7.70
C THR A 55 -8.93 13.14 -8.96
N VAL A 56 -8.45 11.91 -8.81
CA VAL A 56 -7.94 11.11 -9.93
C VAL A 56 -9.08 10.65 -10.85
N LEU A 57 -10.15 10.11 -10.28
CA LEU A 57 -11.24 9.55 -11.07
C LEU A 57 -12.05 10.64 -11.80
N GLU A 58 -12.14 11.86 -11.24
CA GLU A 58 -12.69 13.02 -11.93
C GLU A 58 -11.92 13.33 -13.23
N ASP A 59 -10.60 13.56 -13.15
CA ASP A 59 -9.77 13.85 -14.33
C ASP A 59 -9.79 12.71 -15.35
N VAL A 60 -9.74 11.45 -14.89
CA VAL A 60 -9.73 10.29 -15.79
C VAL A 60 -11.06 10.14 -16.52
N LEU A 61 -12.19 10.39 -15.86
CA LEU A 61 -13.52 10.28 -16.48
C LEU A 61 -13.82 11.43 -17.43
N GLU A 62 -13.37 12.66 -17.12
CA GLU A 62 -13.56 13.83 -17.98
C GLU A 62 -12.70 13.78 -19.25
N THR A 63 -11.47 13.27 -19.14
CA THR A 63 -10.49 13.35 -20.25
C THR A 63 -10.43 12.11 -21.14
N ARG A 64 -11.07 11.00 -20.76
CA ARG A 64 -10.92 9.71 -21.47
C ARG A 64 -12.24 8.95 -21.57
N GLU A 65 -13.02 9.23 -22.61
CA GLU A 65 -14.11 8.35 -23.03
C GLU A 65 -13.54 6.95 -23.39
N GLY A 66 -13.76 5.95 -22.52
CA GLY A 66 -13.55 4.53 -22.84
C GLY A 66 -12.25 3.85 -22.39
N ARG A 67 -11.35 4.49 -21.62
CA ARG A 67 -10.22 3.78 -20.99
C ARG A 67 -10.59 3.16 -19.63
N GLN A 68 -9.89 2.08 -19.27
CA GLN A 68 -10.04 1.43 -17.97
C GLN A 68 -9.60 2.39 -16.85
N LEU A 69 -10.38 2.40 -15.77
CA LEU A 69 -10.06 3.14 -14.55
C LEU A 69 -8.85 2.50 -13.83
N PRO A 70 -8.03 3.28 -13.11
CA PRO A 70 -6.89 2.76 -12.37
C PRO A 70 -7.30 1.67 -11.38
N LYS A 71 -6.64 0.52 -11.42
CA LYS A 71 -6.97 -0.65 -10.59
C LYS A 71 -6.04 -0.80 -9.40
N THR A 72 -4.78 -0.40 -9.54
CA THR A 72 -3.76 -0.51 -8.48
C THR A 72 -3.52 0.82 -7.79
N LEU A 73 -2.90 0.77 -6.61
CA LEU A 73 -2.57 1.99 -5.87
C LEU A 73 -1.48 2.77 -6.62
N THR A 74 -0.52 2.08 -7.25
CA THR A 74 0.52 2.74 -8.03
C THR A 74 -0.06 3.47 -9.24
N GLU A 75 -1.01 2.87 -9.96
CA GLU A 75 -1.70 3.55 -11.07
C GLU A 75 -2.42 4.81 -10.58
N MET A 76 -3.13 4.72 -9.44
CA MET A 76 -3.80 5.88 -8.84
C MET A 76 -2.82 7.01 -8.50
N TYR A 77 -1.65 6.69 -7.94
CA TYR A 77 -0.66 7.71 -7.56
C TYR A 77 0.09 8.30 -8.76
N ILE A 78 0.32 7.51 -9.81
CA ILE A 78 0.84 8.04 -11.08
C ILE A 78 -0.15 9.03 -11.67
N HIS A 79 -1.43 8.66 -11.73
CA HIS A 79 -2.48 9.56 -12.21
C HIS A 79 -2.61 10.79 -11.33
N PHE A 80 -2.56 10.64 -10.00
CA PHE A 80 -2.56 11.76 -9.07
C PHE A 80 -1.43 12.74 -9.37
N LEU A 81 -0.21 12.24 -9.57
CA LEU A 81 0.94 13.07 -9.92
C LEU A 81 0.75 13.81 -11.24
N VAL A 82 0.18 13.15 -12.25
CA VAL A 82 -0.14 13.76 -13.55
C VAL A 82 -1.19 14.87 -13.38
N VAL A 83 -2.23 14.64 -12.58
CA VAL A 83 -3.25 15.66 -12.27
C VAL A 83 -2.60 16.86 -11.57
N GLN A 84 -1.74 16.64 -10.58
CA GLN A 84 -1.03 17.74 -9.91
C GLN A 84 -0.12 18.53 -10.86
N ALA A 85 0.55 17.85 -11.79
CA ALA A 85 1.36 18.51 -12.81
C ALA A 85 0.51 19.37 -13.75
N LYS A 86 -0.66 18.88 -14.20
CA LYS A 86 -1.61 19.65 -15.01
C LYS A 86 -2.15 20.87 -14.25
N VAL A 87 -2.62 20.67 -13.02
CA VAL A 87 -3.18 21.74 -12.18
C VAL A 87 -2.17 22.85 -11.96
N LYS A 88 -0.91 22.49 -11.68
CA LYS A 88 0.16 23.47 -11.58
C LYS A 88 0.30 24.27 -12.89
N LYS A 89 0.39 23.57 -14.01
CA LYS A 89 0.63 24.19 -15.31
C LYS A 89 -0.45 25.19 -15.69
N VAL A 90 -1.72 24.81 -15.54
CA VAL A 90 -2.87 25.65 -15.87
C VAL A 90 -2.94 26.86 -14.91
N LYS A 91 -2.71 26.65 -13.61
CA LYS A 91 -2.87 27.72 -12.61
C LYS A 91 -1.70 28.69 -12.55
N TYR A 92 -0.47 28.25 -12.84
CA TYR A 92 0.73 29.03 -12.55
C TYR A 92 1.66 29.23 -13.74
N ASP A 93 1.71 28.29 -14.70
CA ASP A 93 2.61 28.38 -15.84
C ASP A 93 1.92 28.96 -17.09
N GLY A 94 0.61 29.24 -17.03
CA GLY A 94 -0.17 29.85 -18.12
C GLY A 94 -0.34 28.97 -19.37
N GLY A 95 -0.08 27.66 -19.25
CA GLY A 95 -0.18 26.69 -20.35
C GLY A 95 -1.60 26.17 -20.57
N ALA A 96 -1.86 25.67 -21.77
CA ALA A 96 -3.14 25.04 -22.10
C ALA A 96 -3.20 23.58 -21.60
N GLU A 97 -4.40 23.07 -21.32
CA GLU A 97 -4.61 21.66 -20.89
C GLU A 97 -4.13 20.64 -21.94
N THR A 98 -4.03 21.03 -23.21
CA THR A 98 -3.61 20.18 -24.33
C THR A 98 -2.11 19.96 -24.46
N ASP A 99 -1.30 20.73 -23.74
CA ASP A 99 0.16 20.64 -23.83
C ASP A 99 0.70 19.39 -23.11
N PRO A 100 1.94 18.94 -23.43
CA PRO A 100 2.59 17.88 -22.65
C PRO A 100 2.61 18.22 -21.16
N HIS A 101 2.16 17.28 -20.33
CA HIS A 101 2.05 17.47 -18.88
C HIS A 101 3.42 17.55 -18.18
N TRP A 102 4.52 17.12 -18.84
CA TRP A 102 5.89 17.22 -18.31
C TRP A 102 6.75 18.24 -19.07
N SER A 103 6.84 19.47 -18.55
CA SER A 103 7.87 20.46 -18.94
C SER A 103 9.24 20.13 -18.31
N PRO A 104 10.37 20.59 -18.87
CA PRO A 104 11.69 20.40 -18.25
C PRO A 104 11.75 20.84 -16.79
N GLU A 105 11.11 21.95 -16.46
CA GLU A 105 11.05 22.53 -15.10
C GLU A 105 10.25 21.62 -14.17
N SER A 106 9.10 21.10 -14.64
CA SER A 106 8.27 20.18 -13.85
C SER A 106 8.99 18.85 -13.58
N ARG A 107 9.78 18.34 -14.53
CA ARG A 107 10.58 17.11 -14.36
C ARG A 107 11.65 17.31 -13.31
N LYS A 108 12.43 18.40 -13.43
CA LYS A 108 13.46 18.76 -12.44
C LYS A 108 12.87 18.91 -11.04
N MET A 109 11.69 19.51 -10.93
CA MET A 109 11.00 19.57 -9.63
C MET A 109 10.62 18.18 -9.12
N MET A 110 10.08 17.29 -9.96
CA MET A 110 9.72 15.93 -9.52
C MET A 110 10.95 15.14 -9.05
N GLU A 111 12.09 15.31 -9.72
CA GLU A 111 13.37 14.72 -9.29
C GLU A 111 13.78 15.23 -7.90
N SER A 112 13.73 16.56 -7.68
CA SER A 112 14.02 17.18 -6.39
C SER A 112 13.06 16.73 -5.28
N LEU A 113 11.75 16.66 -5.56
CA LEU A 113 10.76 16.19 -4.59
C LEU A 113 10.92 14.72 -4.27
N GLY A 114 11.20 13.89 -5.27
CA GLY A 114 11.48 12.47 -5.08
C GLY A 114 12.71 12.24 -4.21
N LYS A 115 13.79 12.99 -4.45
CA LYS A 115 15.00 12.95 -3.62
C LYS A 115 14.69 13.35 -2.18
N LEU A 116 14.02 14.48 -1.98
CA LEU A 116 13.62 14.93 -0.65
C LEU A 116 12.78 13.88 0.07
N ALA A 117 11.79 13.31 -0.62
CA ALA A 117 10.90 12.30 -0.05
C ALA A 117 11.68 11.06 0.38
N PHE A 118 12.64 10.59 -0.43
CA PHE A 118 13.51 9.47 -0.10
C PHE A 118 14.42 9.78 1.10
N ASP A 119 15.11 10.92 1.08
CA ASP A 119 16.02 11.33 2.16
C ASP A 119 15.29 11.44 3.50
N GLN A 120 14.09 12.04 3.51
CA GLN A 120 13.29 12.15 4.73
C GLN A 120 12.65 10.82 5.15
N LEU A 121 12.29 9.94 4.21
CA LEU A 121 11.80 8.59 4.52
C LEU A 121 12.89 7.75 5.21
N GLN A 122 14.14 7.79 4.72
CA GLN A 122 15.27 7.10 5.36
C GLN A 122 15.58 7.64 6.76
N LYS A 123 15.38 8.94 6.99
CA LYS A 123 15.54 9.57 8.31
C LYS A 123 14.36 9.29 9.26
N GLY A 124 13.24 8.76 8.77
CA GLY A 124 12.01 8.60 9.56
C GLY A 124 11.29 9.92 9.85
N ASN A 125 11.55 10.96 9.05
CA ASN A 125 11.01 12.30 9.25
C ASN A 125 9.72 12.50 8.46
N LEU A 126 8.67 12.96 9.14
CA LEU A 126 7.41 13.41 8.54
C LEU A 126 7.38 14.93 8.30
N ILE A 127 8.17 15.67 9.08
CA ILE A 127 8.29 17.12 9.03
C ILE A 127 9.74 17.45 8.70
N PHE A 128 9.93 18.42 7.82
CA PHE A 128 11.23 18.90 7.37
C PHE A 128 11.24 20.43 7.26
N TYR A 129 12.44 21.00 7.15
CA TYR A 129 12.67 22.43 7.24
C TYR A 129 13.09 23.03 5.89
N GLU A 130 13.17 24.35 5.85
CA GLU A 130 13.68 25.10 4.70
C GLU A 130 15.07 24.62 4.26
N SER A 131 15.94 24.27 5.20
CA SER A 131 17.27 23.72 4.90
C SER A 131 17.19 22.43 4.07
N ASP A 132 16.28 21.52 4.40
CA ASP A 132 16.10 20.25 3.66
C ASP A 132 15.61 20.50 2.23
N LEU A 133 14.74 21.51 2.03
CA LEU A 133 14.30 21.94 0.70
C LEU A 133 15.48 22.46 -0.12
N THR A 134 16.30 23.34 0.46
CA THR A 134 17.46 23.92 -0.23
C THR A 134 18.52 22.87 -0.58
N GLU A 135 18.75 21.88 0.28
CA GLU A 135 19.66 20.76 0.04
C GLU A 135 19.21 19.91 -1.17
N CYS A 136 17.89 19.82 -1.40
CA CYS A 136 17.32 19.14 -2.56
C CYS A 136 17.13 20.05 -3.79
N GLY A 137 17.61 21.29 -3.73
CA GLY A 137 17.53 22.26 -4.82
C GLY A 137 16.13 22.83 -5.06
N ILE A 138 15.26 22.82 -4.04
CA ILE A 138 13.89 23.34 -4.12
C ILE A 138 13.87 24.78 -3.60
N ASP A 139 13.50 25.73 -4.47
CA ASP A 139 13.18 27.10 -4.06
C ASP A 139 11.84 27.12 -3.29
N ILE A 140 11.81 27.79 -2.15
CA ILE A 140 10.63 27.96 -1.29
C ILE A 140 9.47 28.61 -2.05
N ARG A 141 9.75 29.50 -3.02
CA ARG A 141 8.69 30.09 -3.86
C ARG A 141 8.09 29.06 -4.82
N ALA A 142 8.91 28.13 -5.32
CA ALA A 142 8.47 27.02 -6.14
C ALA A 142 7.73 25.96 -5.31
N ALA A 143 8.09 25.79 -4.03
CA ALA A 143 7.42 24.89 -3.11
C ALA A 143 5.93 25.23 -2.90
N SER A 144 5.60 26.52 -2.75
CA SER A 144 4.21 27.00 -2.59
C SER A 144 3.29 26.67 -3.77
N VAL A 145 3.87 26.39 -4.95
CA VAL A 145 3.14 26.11 -6.19
C VAL A 145 2.67 24.64 -6.27
N TYR A 146 3.27 23.74 -5.48
CA TYR A 146 2.94 22.31 -5.43
C TYR A 146 2.08 21.94 -4.21
N SER A 147 1.11 22.79 -3.86
CA SER A 147 0.27 22.65 -2.66
C SER A 147 -0.52 21.34 -2.56
N GLY A 148 -0.70 20.62 -3.68
CA GLY A 148 -1.35 19.30 -3.70
C GLY A 148 -0.41 18.13 -3.39
N VAL A 149 0.88 18.36 -3.22
CA VAL A 149 1.90 17.31 -2.96
C VAL A 149 2.51 17.47 -1.57
N PHE A 150 2.79 18.70 -1.14
CA PHE A 150 3.23 19.00 0.22
C PHE A 150 2.73 20.39 0.64
N THR A 151 2.59 20.58 1.94
CA THR A 151 2.01 21.79 2.53
C THR A 151 3.00 22.44 3.49
N GLN A 152 2.96 23.77 3.55
CA GLN A 152 3.63 24.53 4.58
C GLN A 152 2.75 24.54 5.83
N ILE A 153 3.29 24.10 6.96
CA ILE A 153 2.64 24.23 8.26
C ILE A 153 3.29 25.40 8.99
N PHE A 154 2.47 26.32 9.49
CA PHE A 154 2.97 27.35 10.40
C PHE A 154 3.14 26.74 11.78
N LYS A 155 4.38 26.66 12.27
CA LYS A 155 4.62 26.41 13.68
C LYS A 155 4.61 27.76 14.38
N GLU A 156 3.48 28.11 15.00
CA GLU A 156 3.37 29.31 15.81
C GLU A 156 4.03 29.05 17.18
N GLU A 157 5.36 29.00 17.22
CA GLU A 157 6.07 29.04 18.51
C GLU A 157 6.00 30.47 19.06
N ARG A 158 5.60 30.62 20.33
CA ARG A 158 5.63 31.89 21.05
C ARG A 158 7.10 32.34 21.20
N GLY A 159 7.66 33.02 20.20
CA GLY A 159 9.05 33.47 20.15
C GLY A 159 9.39 34.33 18.93
N LEU A 160 10.64 34.81 18.86
CA LEU A 160 11.16 35.73 17.83
C LEU A 160 11.56 35.04 16.50
N TYR A 161 11.60 33.71 16.46
CA TYR A 161 11.95 32.92 15.27
C TYR A 161 10.77 32.04 14.87
N GLN A 162 10.23 32.29 13.67
CA GLN A 162 9.20 31.45 13.03
C GLN A 162 9.87 30.63 11.93
N ASP A 163 10.44 29.48 12.28
CA ASP A 163 10.95 28.56 11.27
C ASP A 163 9.76 27.94 10.52
N LYS A 164 9.79 28.05 9.18
CA LYS A 164 8.79 27.42 8.33
C LYS A 164 9.04 25.92 8.31
N VAL A 165 8.02 25.15 8.67
CA VAL A 165 8.05 23.69 8.61
C VAL A 165 7.15 23.20 7.49
N PHE A 166 7.54 22.08 6.89
CA PHE A 166 6.89 21.50 5.73
C PHE A 166 6.65 20.01 5.98
N CYS A 167 5.58 19.48 5.38
CA CYS A 167 5.33 18.04 5.32
C CYS A 167 4.63 17.69 4.01
N PHE A 168 4.80 16.46 3.54
CA PHE A 168 3.94 15.95 2.47
C PHE A 168 2.48 15.91 2.95
N ILE A 169 1.53 16.05 2.01
CA ILE A 169 0.10 16.06 2.37
C ILE A 169 -0.34 14.77 3.09
N HIS A 170 0.38 13.67 2.85
CA HIS A 170 0.25 12.40 3.54
C HIS A 170 1.51 11.57 3.36
N LEU A 171 1.83 10.68 4.32
CA LEU A 171 3.00 9.79 4.25
C LEU A 171 3.02 8.94 2.97
N SER A 172 1.85 8.50 2.49
CA SER A 172 1.76 7.76 1.22
C SER A 172 2.32 8.54 0.01
N VAL A 173 2.21 9.87 0.01
CA VAL A 173 2.74 10.70 -1.08
C VAL A 173 4.25 10.79 -0.98
N GLN A 174 4.79 10.90 0.24
CA GLN A 174 6.22 10.79 0.50
C GLN A 174 6.77 9.44 0.04
N GLU A 175 6.15 8.33 0.46
CA GLU A 175 6.59 6.99 0.06
C GLU A 175 6.50 6.75 -1.45
N PHE A 176 5.44 7.23 -2.10
CA PHE A 176 5.31 7.15 -3.57
C PHE A 176 6.41 7.92 -4.28
N LEU A 177 6.67 9.17 -3.88
CA LEU A 177 7.71 10.00 -4.49
C LEU A 177 9.11 9.43 -4.23
N ALA A 178 9.35 8.88 -3.05
CA ALA A 178 10.57 8.16 -2.74
C ALA A 178 10.74 6.93 -3.65
N ALA A 179 9.70 6.12 -3.82
CA ALA A 179 9.72 4.96 -4.70
C ALA A 179 9.96 5.36 -6.16
N LEU A 180 9.31 6.43 -6.61
CA LEU A 180 9.54 7.00 -7.93
C LEU A 180 10.99 7.45 -8.11
N HIS A 181 11.58 8.15 -7.14
CA HIS A 181 12.98 8.55 -7.19
C HIS A 181 13.92 7.36 -7.30
N VAL A 182 13.75 6.36 -6.42
CA VAL A 182 14.57 5.16 -6.40
C VAL A 182 14.47 4.39 -7.72
N HIS A 183 13.26 4.24 -8.25
CA HIS A 183 13.01 3.60 -9.54
C HIS A 183 13.69 4.37 -10.70
N LEU A 184 13.47 5.68 -10.78
CA LEU A 184 14.03 6.52 -11.83
C LEU A 184 15.56 6.54 -11.79
N THR A 185 16.16 6.63 -10.60
CA THR A 185 17.61 6.59 -10.44
C THR A 185 18.18 5.25 -10.90
N PHE A 186 17.53 4.14 -10.53
CA PHE A 186 17.96 2.82 -10.96
C PHE A 186 17.89 2.65 -12.48
N ILE A 187 16.75 2.98 -13.11
CA ILE A 187 16.59 2.82 -14.56
C ILE A 187 17.54 3.73 -15.35
N ASN A 188 17.79 4.97 -14.87
CA ASN A 188 18.64 5.91 -15.60
C ASN A 188 20.15 5.67 -15.42
N SER A 189 20.58 5.08 -14.30
CA SER A 189 22.01 5.00 -13.94
C SER A 189 22.51 3.63 -13.47
N GLY A 190 21.61 2.67 -13.23
CA GLY A 190 21.92 1.38 -12.62
C GLY A 190 22.30 1.47 -11.14
N LEU A 191 22.07 2.61 -10.48
CA LEU A 191 22.40 2.81 -9.08
C LEU A 191 21.26 2.32 -8.18
N ASN A 192 21.54 1.31 -7.34
CA ASN A 192 20.63 0.88 -6.29
C ASN A 192 20.77 1.77 -5.05
N LEU A 193 19.83 2.71 -4.86
CA LEU A 193 19.81 3.59 -3.68
C LEU A 193 19.45 2.87 -2.37
N LEU A 194 18.95 1.64 -2.43
CA LEU A 194 18.54 0.87 -1.26
C LEU A 194 19.70 0.07 -0.63
N GLU A 195 20.79 -0.16 -1.35
CA GLU A 195 21.98 -0.80 -0.79
C GLU A 195 22.64 0.12 0.25
N GLU A 196 22.89 -0.40 1.46
CA GLU A 196 23.59 0.36 2.51
C GLU A 196 25.00 0.74 2.06
N GLN A 197 25.42 1.95 2.40
CA GLN A 197 26.81 2.39 2.21
C GLN A 197 27.75 1.58 3.11
N GLN A 198 28.14 0.39 2.70
CA GLN A 198 29.38 -0.21 3.18
C GLN A 198 30.53 0.64 2.63
N THR A 199 31.03 1.56 3.47
CA THR A 199 32.32 2.26 3.33
C THR A 199 32.66 2.78 1.93
N THR A 200 32.37 4.07 1.66
CA THR A 200 33.05 5.06 0.79
C THR A 200 33.86 4.67 -0.47
N SER A 201 33.91 3.43 -0.95
CA SER A 201 34.74 3.03 -2.09
C SER A 201 33.98 2.29 -3.20
N GLN A 202 32.82 1.69 -2.94
CA GLN A 202 32.06 1.01 -4.00
C GLN A 202 30.54 1.12 -3.78
N LYS A 203 29.91 2.15 -4.34
CA LYS A 203 28.49 2.04 -4.71
C LYS A 203 28.43 0.99 -5.83
N SER A 204 27.95 -0.22 -5.53
CA SER A 204 27.76 -1.26 -6.55
C SER A 204 26.78 -0.77 -7.60
N VAL A 205 27.20 -0.77 -8.86
CA VAL A 205 26.30 -0.58 -9.99
C VAL A 205 25.65 -1.94 -10.25
N THR A 206 24.52 -2.21 -9.60
CA THR A 206 23.72 -3.39 -9.86
C THR A 206 22.93 -3.16 -11.15
N ARG A 207 23.27 -3.84 -12.25
CA ARG A 207 22.54 -3.71 -13.52
C ARG A 207 21.41 -4.71 -13.70
N ASP A 208 21.26 -5.71 -12.85
CA ASP A 208 20.16 -6.67 -12.94
C ASP A 208 18.91 -6.11 -12.25
N PRO A 209 17.85 -5.78 -13.02
CA PRO A 209 16.61 -5.26 -12.44
C PRO A 209 15.93 -6.27 -11.52
N THR A 210 16.12 -7.58 -11.76
CA THR A 210 15.51 -8.64 -10.93
C THR A 210 16.11 -8.61 -9.53
N PHE A 211 17.44 -8.58 -9.44
CA PHE A 211 18.14 -8.47 -8.17
C PHE A 211 17.78 -7.17 -7.44
N PHE A 212 17.66 -6.05 -8.16
CA PHE A 212 17.25 -4.77 -7.59
C PHE A 212 15.90 -4.86 -6.86
N TYR A 213 14.84 -5.35 -7.53
CA TYR A 213 13.53 -5.48 -6.89
C TYR A 213 13.51 -6.53 -5.77
N GLN A 214 14.25 -7.62 -5.90
CA GLN A 214 14.39 -8.62 -4.83
C GLN A 214 15.07 -8.03 -3.59
N SER A 215 16.12 -7.22 -3.78
CA SER A 215 16.80 -6.52 -2.68
C SER A 215 15.86 -5.53 -1.96
N ALA A 216 14.97 -4.88 -2.70
CA ALA A 216 13.95 -4.00 -2.12
C ALA A 216 12.93 -4.78 -1.27
N VAL A 217 12.51 -5.96 -1.74
CA VAL A 217 11.64 -6.87 -0.97
C VAL A 217 12.32 -7.26 0.34
N ASP A 218 13.59 -7.67 0.31
CA ASP A 218 14.32 -8.05 1.52
C ASP A 218 14.49 -6.88 2.48
N LYS A 219 14.81 -5.67 1.98
CA LYS A 219 14.94 -4.47 2.82
C LYS A 219 13.63 -4.10 3.51
N ALA A 220 12.50 -4.20 2.82
CA ALA A 220 11.19 -3.98 3.43
C ALA A 220 10.88 -5.05 4.49
N LEU A 221 11.18 -6.32 4.22
CA LEU A 221 10.97 -7.41 5.18
C LEU A 221 11.89 -7.31 6.42
N GLN A 222 13.05 -6.67 6.31
CA GLN A 222 13.94 -6.38 7.44
C GLN A 222 13.45 -5.20 8.29
N SER A 223 12.55 -4.37 7.76
CA SER A 223 11.97 -3.25 8.50
C SER A 223 11.18 -3.75 9.73
N PRO A 224 11.47 -3.24 10.94
CA PRO A 224 10.81 -3.69 12.15
C PRO A 224 9.37 -3.18 12.28
N ASN A 225 9.06 -2.03 11.68
CA ASN A 225 7.78 -1.32 11.84
C ASN A 225 7.00 -1.16 10.52
N GLY A 226 7.42 -1.83 9.45
CA GLY A 226 6.73 -1.78 8.15
C GLY A 226 6.79 -0.41 7.45
N HIS A 227 7.65 0.52 7.87
CA HIS A 227 7.72 1.87 7.27
C HIS A 227 8.14 1.92 5.78
N LEU A 228 8.52 0.77 5.20
CA LEU A 228 8.84 0.62 3.77
C LEU A 228 7.79 -0.19 3.02
N ASP A 229 6.69 -0.58 3.66
CA ASP A 229 5.70 -1.47 3.08
C ASP A 229 4.99 -0.82 1.90
N LEU A 230 4.49 0.41 2.09
CA LEU A 230 3.80 1.13 1.03
C LEU A 230 4.80 1.67 -0.02
N PHE A 231 6.00 2.08 0.39
CA PHE A 231 7.12 2.33 -0.53
C PHE A 231 7.39 1.13 -1.46
N LEU A 232 7.47 -0.10 -0.93
CA LEU A 232 7.75 -1.30 -1.71
C LEU A 232 6.63 -1.57 -2.72
N ARG A 233 5.36 -1.45 -2.30
CA ARG A 233 4.20 -1.58 -3.19
C ARG A 233 4.32 -0.67 -4.41
N PHE A 234 4.63 0.60 -4.18
CA PHE A 234 4.82 1.57 -5.25
C PHE A 234 6.02 1.25 -6.14
N LEU A 235 7.16 0.89 -5.54
CA LEU A 235 8.38 0.57 -6.29
C LEU A 235 8.16 -0.61 -7.26
N LEU A 236 7.46 -1.64 -6.80
CA LEU A 236 7.10 -2.80 -7.61
C LEU A 236 6.02 -2.46 -8.64
N GLY A 237 5.01 -1.66 -8.30
CA GLY A 237 4.04 -1.20 -9.29
C GLY A 237 4.70 -0.37 -10.41
N LEU A 238 5.72 0.44 -10.10
CA LEU A 238 6.48 1.22 -11.08
C LEU A 238 7.31 0.34 -12.03
N SER A 239 7.61 -0.91 -11.64
CA SER A 239 8.32 -1.86 -12.51
C SER A 239 7.45 -2.38 -13.67
N LEU A 240 6.14 -2.14 -13.66
CA LEU A 240 5.27 -2.54 -14.75
C LEU A 240 5.36 -1.58 -15.95
N GLN A 241 5.50 -2.15 -17.14
CA GLN A 241 5.56 -1.40 -18.40
C GLN A 241 4.32 -0.51 -18.65
N THR A 242 3.13 -0.96 -18.23
CA THR A 242 1.89 -0.17 -18.32
C THR A 242 1.99 1.13 -17.53
N ASN A 243 2.57 1.06 -16.32
CA ASN A 243 2.77 2.20 -15.44
C ASN A 243 3.88 3.12 -15.93
N GLN A 244 4.96 2.56 -16.48
CA GLN A 244 6.01 3.33 -17.15
C GLN A 244 5.49 4.13 -18.35
N THR A 245 4.52 3.58 -19.08
CA THR A 245 3.86 4.27 -20.21
C THR A 245 3.05 5.47 -19.73
N LEU A 246 2.44 5.42 -18.54
CA LEU A 246 1.73 6.56 -17.95
C LEU A 246 2.67 7.68 -17.52
N LEU A 247 3.91 7.35 -17.14
CA LEU A 247 4.97 8.28 -16.78
C LEU A 247 5.81 8.74 -17.98
N ARG A 248 5.35 8.50 -19.20
CA ARG A 248 6.07 8.88 -20.42
C ARG A 248 6.32 10.38 -20.44
N GLY A 249 7.60 10.76 -20.43
CA GLY A 249 8.06 12.14 -20.26
C GLY A 249 8.92 12.32 -19.02
N LEU A 250 8.63 11.66 -17.90
CA LEU A 250 9.59 11.52 -16.79
C LEU A 250 10.61 10.42 -17.07
N LEU A 251 10.15 9.32 -17.67
CA LEU A 251 11.00 8.22 -18.11
C LEU A 251 11.51 8.45 -19.54
N THR A 252 12.82 8.36 -19.73
CA THR A 252 13.49 8.43 -21.04
C THR A 252 13.67 7.03 -21.67
N GLN A 253 13.69 5.97 -20.86
CA GLN A 253 13.80 4.58 -21.29
C GLN A 253 12.72 3.69 -20.66
N THR A 254 12.25 2.70 -21.41
CA THR A 254 11.31 1.68 -20.94
C THR A 254 12.07 0.35 -20.90
N GLU A 255 12.72 0.06 -19.78
CA GLU A 255 13.60 -1.11 -19.63
C GLU A 255 13.01 -2.19 -18.72
N SER A 256 11.69 -2.19 -18.52
CA SER A 256 10.98 -3.30 -17.86
C SER A 256 10.76 -4.45 -18.83
N SER A 257 11.47 -5.56 -18.66
CA SER A 257 11.11 -6.83 -19.31
C SER A 257 10.03 -7.56 -18.51
N SER A 258 9.05 -8.18 -19.18
CA SER A 258 8.06 -9.06 -18.53
C SER A 258 8.72 -10.18 -17.71
N GLN A 259 9.94 -10.57 -18.06
CA GLN A 259 10.72 -11.61 -17.40
C GLN A 259 11.24 -11.17 -16.01
N THR A 260 11.65 -9.91 -15.86
CA THR A 260 12.06 -9.32 -14.58
C THR A 260 10.93 -9.39 -13.54
N ASN A 261 9.71 -8.99 -13.96
CA ASN A 261 8.55 -8.98 -13.07
C ASN A 261 8.15 -10.41 -12.67
N GLN A 262 8.23 -11.37 -13.59
CA GLN A 262 8.00 -12.79 -13.26
C GLN A 262 9.01 -13.32 -12.24
N GLY A 263 10.31 -13.00 -12.39
CA GLY A 263 11.33 -13.38 -11.41
C GLY A 263 11.07 -12.81 -10.01
N THR A 264 10.58 -11.58 -9.95
CA THR A 264 10.22 -10.91 -8.68
C THR A 264 8.96 -11.51 -8.07
N VAL A 265 7.93 -11.80 -8.87
CA VAL A 265 6.69 -12.49 -8.43
C VAL A 265 7.01 -13.85 -7.81
N GLN A 266 7.85 -14.67 -8.46
CA GLN A 266 8.25 -15.96 -7.92
C GLN A 266 9.04 -15.82 -6.62
N TYR A 267 9.88 -14.80 -6.52
CA TYR A 267 10.60 -14.48 -5.29
C TYR A 267 9.65 -14.13 -4.14
N ILE A 268 8.64 -13.28 -4.39
CA ILE A 268 7.63 -12.92 -3.39
C ILE A 268 6.83 -14.16 -2.95
N LYS A 269 6.41 -15.01 -3.89
CA LYS A 269 5.73 -16.28 -3.57
C LYS A 269 6.61 -17.22 -2.74
N LYS A 270 7.91 -17.25 -2.98
CA LYS A 270 8.87 -17.97 -2.14
C LYS A 270 8.92 -17.38 -0.72
N LYS A 271 9.00 -16.05 -0.58
CA LYS A 271 8.99 -15.36 0.73
C LYS A 271 7.70 -15.59 1.51
N LEU A 272 6.55 -15.63 0.84
CA LEU A 272 5.26 -16.00 1.45
C LEU A 272 5.23 -17.44 1.99
N ASN A 273 6.15 -18.29 1.54
CA ASN A 273 6.30 -19.65 2.08
C ASN A 273 7.20 -19.73 3.32
N GLU A 274 7.86 -18.62 3.69
CA GLU A 274 8.66 -18.49 4.90
C GLU A 274 7.77 -18.11 6.10
N ASN A 275 8.29 -18.24 7.33
CA ASN A 275 7.57 -17.89 8.55
C ASN A 275 7.66 -16.39 8.83
N LEU A 276 6.96 -15.58 8.03
CA LEU A 276 6.84 -14.12 8.21
C LEU A 276 5.65 -13.76 9.11
N SER A 277 5.67 -12.55 9.67
CA SER A 277 4.50 -12.01 10.39
C SER A 277 3.33 -11.78 9.42
N THR A 278 2.11 -11.70 9.98
CA THR A 278 0.89 -11.49 9.20
C THR A 278 0.93 -10.20 8.40
N GLU A 279 1.39 -9.11 9.00
CA GLU A 279 1.47 -7.78 8.39
C GLU A 279 2.40 -7.83 7.17
N LYS A 280 3.57 -8.49 7.31
CA LYS A 280 4.52 -8.69 6.22
C LYS A 280 3.93 -9.54 5.10
N ASN A 281 3.23 -10.63 5.45
CA ASN A 281 2.55 -11.46 4.47
C ASN A 281 1.47 -10.68 3.70
N ILE A 282 0.62 -9.92 4.39
CA ILE A 282 -0.39 -9.04 3.78
C ILE A 282 0.27 -8.02 2.85
N ASN A 283 1.38 -7.41 3.29
CA ASN A 283 2.13 -6.48 2.46
C ASN A 283 2.65 -7.13 1.17
N LEU A 284 3.20 -8.34 1.25
CA LEU A 284 3.64 -9.10 0.07
C LEU A 284 2.48 -9.48 -0.87
N ILE A 285 1.29 -9.79 -0.35
CA ILE A 285 0.10 -10.00 -1.18
C ILE A 285 -0.32 -8.70 -1.89
N HIS A 286 -0.26 -7.55 -1.20
CA HIS A 286 -0.46 -6.25 -1.87
C HIS A 286 0.59 -5.99 -2.95
N CYS A 287 1.85 -6.36 -2.73
CA CYS A 287 2.90 -6.26 -3.74
C CYS A 287 2.62 -7.11 -4.98
N LEU A 288 2.12 -8.34 -4.81
CA LEU A 288 1.66 -9.18 -5.92
C LEU A 288 0.51 -8.52 -6.69
N ASN A 289 -0.44 -7.91 -5.99
CA ASN A 289 -1.53 -7.15 -6.62
C ASN A 289 -1.02 -5.95 -7.43
N GLU A 290 -0.02 -5.22 -6.93
CA GLU A 290 0.62 -4.11 -7.67
C GLU A 290 1.38 -4.60 -8.91
N LEU A 291 1.90 -5.82 -8.89
CA LEU A 291 2.52 -6.50 -10.03
C LEU A 291 1.50 -7.17 -10.97
N ASN A 292 0.20 -6.96 -10.74
CA ASN A 292 -0.91 -7.62 -11.45
C ASN A 292 -0.91 -9.17 -11.36
N ASP A 293 -0.21 -9.77 -10.40
CA ASP A 293 -0.34 -11.20 -10.09
C ASP A 293 -1.39 -11.39 -8.99
N ARG A 294 -2.58 -11.86 -9.38
CA ARG A 294 -3.68 -12.19 -8.47
C ARG A 294 -3.86 -13.70 -8.30
N SER A 295 -2.97 -14.49 -8.88
CA SER A 295 -3.15 -15.95 -9.03
C SER A 295 -3.43 -16.65 -7.70
N LEU A 296 -2.69 -16.29 -6.65
CA LEU A 296 -2.84 -16.88 -5.32
C LEU A 296 -4.16 -16.49 -4.65
N VAL A 297 -4.61 -15.24 -4.82
CA VAL A 297 -5.90 -14.77 -4.29
C VAL A 297 -7.06 -15.41 -5.06
N GLU A 298 -6.97 -15.46 -6.39
CA GLU A 298 -7.97 -16.06 -7.27
C GLU A 298 -8.10 -17.57 -7.03
N GLU A 299 -6.98 -18.26 -6.81
CA GLU A 299 -6.95 -19.67 -6.43
C GLU A 299 -7.75 -19.92 -5.14
N ILE A 300 -7.46 -19.16 -4.07
CA ILE A 300 -8.21 -19.29 -2.81
C ILE A 300 -9.69 -18.91 -2.99
N GLN A 301 -10.00 -17.85 -3.72
CA GLN A 301 -11.39 -17.47 -3.98
C GLN A 301 -12.16 -18.54 -4.76
N GLN A 302 -11.53 -19.21 -5.72
CA GLN A 302 -12.12 -20.34 -6.42
C GLN A 302 -12.40 -21.51 -5.47
N PHE A 303 -11.48 -21.82 -4.55
CA PHE A 303 -11.69 -22.84 -3.52
C PHE A 303 -12.83 -22.49 -2.56
N LEU A 304 -12.94 -21.22 -2.16
CA LEU A 304 -14.04 -20.78 -1.29
C LEU A 304 -15.40 -20.91 -2.00
N ARG A 305 -15.47 -20.63 -3.31
CA ARG A 305 -16.70 -20.78 -4.11
C ARG A 305 -17.11 -22.23 -4.36
N SER A 306 -16.15 -23.15 -4.48
CA SER A 306 -16.44 -24.57 -4.73
C SER A 306 -16.95 -25.30 -3.48
N GLY A 307 -16.87 -24.68 -2.30
CA GLY A 307 -17.37 -25.24 -1.05
C GLY A 307 -16.59 -26.46 -0.53
N SER A 308 -15.46 -26.81 -1.16
CA SER A 308 -14.57 -27.86 -0.68
C SER A 308 -13.14 -27.34 -0.59
N LEU A 309 -12.71 -27.00 0.62
CA LEU A 309 -11.30 -27.13 0.98
C LEU A 309 -11.06 -28.63 1.12
N SER A 310 -10.82 -29.27 -0.02
CA SER A 310 -10.69 -30.71 -0.16
C SER A 310 -9.47 -31.21 0.61
N THR A 311 -9.61 -31.50 1.90
CA THR A 311 -8.75 -32.42 2.71
C THR A 311 -7.23 -32.18 2.69
N GLY A 312 -6.73 -31.15 2.01
CA GLY A 312 -5.31 -30.85 1.80
C GLY A 312 -4.88 -29.69 2.68
N LYS A 313 -3.69 -29.81 3.29
CA LYS A 313 -3.07 -28.75 4.07
C LYS A 313 -2.75 -27.57 3.15
N LEU A 314 -3.38 -26.42 3.37
CA LEU A 314 -3.03 -25.18 2.65
C LEU A 314 -1.54 -24.88 2.85
N SER A 315 -0.86 -24.51 1.78
CA SER A 315 0.52 -24.03 1.86
C SER A 315 0.59 -22.74 2.69
N PRO A 316 1.75 -22.39 3.25
CA PRO A 316 1.90 -21.14 3.99
C PRO A 316 1.46 -19.90 3.19
N ALA A 317 1.80 -19.82 1.90
CA ALA A 317 1.39 -18.72 1.04
C ALA A 317 -0.13 -18.69 0.82
N GLN A 318 -0.75 -19.86 0.60
CA GLN A 318 -2.21 -19.99 0.47
C GLN A 318 -2.94 -19.58 1.76
N CYS A 319 -2.42 -19.95 2.94
CA CYS A 319 -2.96 -19.47 4.21
C CYS A 319 -2.85 -17.95 4.33
N SER A 320 -1.71 -17.35 3.96
CA SER A 320 -1.54 -15.90 3.95
C SER A 320 -2.54 -15.19 3.04
N ALA A 321 -2.83 -15.77 1.86
CA ALA A 321 -3.85 -15.26 0.96
C ALA A 321 -5.27 -15.42 1.51
N LEU A 322 -5.56 -16.53 2.20
CA LEU A 322 -6.83 -16.70 2.92
C LEU A 322 -6.99 -15.66 4.03
N THR A 323 -5.97 -15.47 4.88
CA THR A 323 -5.97 -14.43 5.92
C THR A 323 -6.20 -13.05 5.30
N PHE A 324 -5.49 -12.72 4.22
CA PHE A 324 -5.71 -11.47 3.47
C PHE A 324 -7.16 -11.35 2.98
N ILE A 325 -7.74 -12.44 2.47
CA ILE A 325 -9.12 -12.43 1.97
C ILE A 325 -10.12 -12.20 3.10
N LEU A 326 -9.95 -12.84 4.24
CA LEU A 326 -10.91 -12.74 5.34
C LEU A 326 -10.82 -11.38 6.04
N LEU A 327 -9.61 -10.90 6.36
CA LEU A 327 -9.39 -9.60 7.01
C LEU A 327 -9.85 -8.41 6.18
N SER A 328 -9.91 -8.59 4.86
CA SER A 328 -10.32 -7.54 3.94
C SER A 328 -11.81 -7.60 3.59
N SER A 329 -12.59 -8.47 4.24
CA SER A 329 -14.02 -8.71 4.01
C SER A 329 -14.78 -8.35 5.28
N GLU A 330 -15.56 -7.28 5.28
CA GLU A 330 -16.34 -6.90 6.49
C GLU A 330 -17.41 -7.96 6.82
N GLU A 331 -17.97 -8.65 5.82
CA GLU A 331 -19.00 -9.67 6.01
C GLU A 331 -18.47 -10.95 6.69
N ASP A 332 -17.19 -11.29 6.50
CA ASP A 332 -16.59 -12.53 7.01
C ASP A 332 -16.01 -12.42 8.44
N LEU A 333 -15.98 -11.21 9.02
CA LEU A 333 -15.43 -10.95 10.36
C LEU A 333 -16.48 -11.00 11.48
N ASP A 334 -17.77 -11.11 11.17
CA ASP A 334 -18.77 -11.21 12.25
C ASP A 334 -18.72 -12.59 12.94
N VAL A 335 -18.71 -13.67 12.15
CA VAL A 335 -18.60 -15.05 12.65
C VAL A 335 -17.57 -15.83 11.85
N PHE A 336 -16.39 -16.02 12.45
CA PHE A 336 -15.32 -16.84 11.90
C PHE A 336 -15.46 -18.30 12.34
N ASP A 337 -15.60 -19.21 11.37
CA ASP A 337 -15.69 -20.65 11.60
C ASP A 337 -14.48 -21.35 11.00
N LEU A 338 -13.58 -21.83 11.86
CA LEU A 338 -12.34 -22.48 11.43
C LEU A 338 -12.61 -23.76 10.63
N LYS A 339 -13.70 -24.48 10.91
CA LYS A 339 -14.05 -25.72 10.21
C LYS A 339 -14.42 -25.49 8.75
N LYS A 340 -14.87 -24.29 8.37
CA LYS A 340 -15.06 -23.93 6.97
C LYS A 340 -13.76 -24.00 6.18
N TYR A 341 -12.62 -23.83 6.85
CA TYR A 341 -11.32 -23.75 6.21
C TYR A 341 -10.44 -24.98 6.46
N SER A 342 -10.11 -25.24 7.72
CA SER A 342 -9.29 -26.37 8.14
C SER A 342 -9.35 -26.53 9.65
N ALA A 343 -9.84 -27.67 10.12
CA ALA A 343 -9.92 -28.00 11.55
C ALA A 343 -8.56 -28.45 12.14
N SER A 344 -7.47 -27.75 11.84
CA SER A 344 -6.12 -28.06 12.32
C SER A 344 -5.53 -26.94 13.18
N GLU A 345 -4.68 -27.30 14.13
CA GLU A 345 -3.91 -26.34 14.94
C GLU A 345 -3.10 -25.39 14.06
N GLU A 346 -2.42 -25.89 13.01
CA GLU A 346 -1.60 -25.01 12.18
C GLU A 346 -2.43 -24.01 11.36
N ALA A 347 -3.65 -24.37 10.99
CA ALA A 347 -4.58 -23.43 10.37
C ALA A 347 -5.02 -22.37 11.37
N LEU A 348 -5.38 -22.76 12.61
CA LEU A 348 -5.70 -21.81 13.67
C LEU A 348 -4.56 -20.82 13.89
N LEU A 349 -3.34 -21.31 14.11
CA LEU A 349 -2.17 -20.46 14.40
C LEU A 349 -1.88 -19.45 13.27
N ARG A 350 -2.17 -19.80 12.01
CA ARG A 350 -2.01 -18.88 10.86
C ARG A 350 -3.19 -17.92 10.68
N LEU A 351 -4.36 -18.29 11.20
CA LEU A 351 -5.60 -17.52 11.11
C LEU A 351 -5.93 -16.78 12.43
N LEU A 352 -5.05 -16.80 13.43
CA LEU A 352 -5.18 -15.98 14.66
C LEU A 352 -5.51 -14.51 14.37
N PRO A 353 -4.93 -13.84 13.37
CA PRO A 353 -5.31 -12.47 13.05
C PRO A 353 -6.79 -12.33 12.67
N VAL A 354 -7.36 -13.33 12.00
CA VAL A 354 -8.79 -13.36 11.66
C VAL A 354 -9.61 -13.57 12.92
N VAL A 355 -9.18 -14.48 13.81
CA VAL A 355 -9.82 -14.70 15.12
C VAL A 355 -9.81 -13.41 15.95
N GLU A 356 -8.69 -12.69 16.01
CA GLU A 356 -8.55 -11.43 16.73
C GLU A 356 -9.45 -10.33 16.15
N ALA A 357 -9.58 -10.28 14.82
CA ALA A 357 -10.42 -9.31 14.13
C ALA A 357 -11.93 -9.65 14.16
N SER A 358 -12.30 -10.89 14.52
CA SER A 358 -13.69 -11.34 14.45
C SER A 358 -14.48 -11.07 15.73
N ASN A 359 -15.79 -10.85 15.65
CA ASN A 359 -16.66 -10.72 16.83
C ASN A 359 -16.87 -12.08 17.53
N LYS A 360 -17.03 -13.13 16.73
CA LYS A 360 -17.25 -14.51 17.19
C LYS A 360 -16.34 -15.49 16.46
N ALA A 361 -15.73 -16.42 17.21
CA ALA A 361 -14.92 -17.50 16.65
C ALA A 361 -15.47 -18.87 17.05
N LEU A 362 -15.72 -19.73 16.06
CA LEU A 362 -16.17 -21.11 16.22
C LEU A 362 -14.99 -22.06 15.98
N LEU A 363 -14.47 -22.62 17.06
CA LEU A 363 -13.37 -23.61 17.06
C LEU A 363 -13.84 -24.97 17.60
N SER A 364 -15.16 -25.14 17.74
CA SER A 364 -15.77 -26.36 18.26
C SER A 364 -15.30 -27.58 17.48
N GLY A 365 -14.78 -28.60 18.16
CA GLY A 365 -14.30 -29.85 17.53
C GLY A 365 -13.14 -29.65 16.55
N CYS A 366 -12.32 -28.62 16.75
CA CYS A 366 -11.01 -28.50 16.11
C CYS A 366 -9.93 -29.19 16.96
N ASN A 367 -8.85 -29.63 16.30
CA ASN A 367 -7.70 -30.25 16.95
C ASN A 367 -6.83 -29.15 17.62
N LEU A 368 -7.18 -28.79 18.85
CA LEU A 368 -6.47 -27.78 19.64
C LEU A 368 -5.50 -28.44 20.61
N SER A 369 -4.33 -27.84 20.81
CA SER A 369 -3.37 -28.23 21.84
C SER A 369 -3.11 -27.10 22.85
N GLU A 370 -2.27 -27.34 23.85
CA GLU A 370 -1.80 -26.31 24.78
C GLU A 370 -1.23 -25.08 24.05
N ARG A 371 -0.47 -25.30 22.97
CA ARG A 371 0.07 -24.22 22.12
C ARG A 371 -1.02 -23.37 21.47
N SER A 372 -2.11 -24.00 21.04
CA SER A 372 -3.29 -23.28 20.51
C SER A 372 -3.92 -22.41 21.60
N CYS A 373 -4.00 -22.91 22.83
CA CYS A 373 -4.58 -22.20 23.96
C CYS A 373 -3.72 -20.99 24.34
N GLU A 374 -2.40 -21.12 24.43
CA GLU A 374 -1.48 -19.99 24.68
C GLU A 374 -1.67 -18.88 23.64
N ALA A 375 -1.78 -19.25 22.36
CA ALA A 375 -1.99 -18.32 21.28
C ALA A 375 -3.36 -17.61 21.38
N LEU A 376 -4.43 -18.35 21.69
CA LEU A 376 -5.76 -17.78 21.92
C LEU A 376 -5.79 -16.87 23.14
N CYS A 377 -5.09 -17.21 24.22
CA CYS A 377 -4.93 -16.35 25.40
C CYS A 377 -4.25 -15.03 25.05
N SER A 378 -3.24 -15.05 24.16
CA SER A 378 -2.63 -13.83 23.63
C SER A 378 -3.64 -12.98 22.84
N VAL A 379 -4.49 -13.60 22.02
CA VAL A 379 -5.56 -12.90 21.28
C VAL A 379 -6.59 -12.30 22.23
N LEU A 380 -7.02 -13.03 23.25
CA LEU A 380 -8.01 -12.56 24.23
C LEU A 380 -7.47 -11.41 25.11
N SER A 381 -6.16 -11.41 25.37
CA SER A 381 -5.49 -10.37 26.16
C SER A 381 -5.12 -9.13 25.34
N SER A 382 -5.20 -9.22 24.01
CA SER A 382 -4.84 -8.14 23.10
C SER A 382 -5.85 -6.99 23.16
N GLN A 383 -5.37 -5.75 23.24
CA GLN A 383 -6.24 -4.56 23.22
C GLN A 383 -6.90 -4.33 21.86
N SER A 384 -6.34 -4.87 20.78
CA SER A 384 -6.92 -4.81 19.43
C SER A 384 -7.98 -5.87 19.16
N SER A 385 -8.23 -6.79 20.10
CA SER A 385 -9.16 -7.90 19.91
C SER A 385 -10.62 -7.44 19.86
N SER A 386 -11.27 -7.75 18.74
CA SER A 386 -12.71 -7.57 18.55
C SER A 386 -13.51 -8.76 19.08
N LEU A 387 -12.84 -9.86 19.46
CA LEU A 387 -13.47 -11.09 19.90
C LEU A 387 -14.32 -10.89 21.16
N ARG A 388 -15.58 -11.34 21.11
CA ARG A 388 -16.54 -11.30 22.21
C ARG A 388 -17.10 -12.68 22.55
N GLU A 389 -17.15 -13.58 21.58
CA GLU A 389 -17.63 -14.96 21.74
C GLU A 389 -16.62 -15.96 21.19
N LEU A 390 -16.24 -16.97 21.98
CA LEU A 390 -15.34 -18.04 21.58
C LEU A 390 -15.97 -19.39 21.92
N ASP A 391 -16.24 -20.21 20.90
CA ASP A 391 -16.76 -21.57 21.07
C ASP A 391 -15.63 -22.60 20.94
N LEU A 392 -15.28 -23.22 22.06
CA LEU A 392 -14.28 -24.30 22.19
C LEU A 392 -14.92 -25.67 22.49
N SER A 393 -16.24 -25.82 22.28
CA SER A 393 -16.95 -27.05 22.62
C SER A 393 -16.41 -28.26 21.84
N ASN A 394 -16.49 -29.46 22.41
CA ASN A 394 -16.01 -30.70 21.76
C ASN A 394 -14.52 -30.70 21.36
N SER A 395 -13.69 -29.86 21.98
CA SER A 395 -12.23 -29.92 21.89
C SER A 395 -11.65 -30.65 23.11
N ASP A 396 -10.56 -31.38 22.92
CA ASP A 396 -9.89 -32.16 23.98
C ASP A 396 -8.96 -31.25 24.81
N LEU A 397 -9.54 -30.23 25.45
CA LEU A 397 -8.83 -29.25 26.27
C LEU A 397 -8.60 -29.82 27.67
N GLN A 398 -7.33 -29.95 28.05
CA GLN A 398 -6.93 -30.35 29.40
C GLN A 398 -6.82 -29.15 30.34
N ASP A 399 -6.68 -29.40 31.65
CA ASP A 399 -6.56 -28.37 32.70
C ASP A 399 -5.43 -27.34 32.43
N SER A 400 -4.40 -27.69 31.66
CA SER A 400 -3.32 -26.75 31.27
C SER A 400 -3.73 -25.73 30.21
N GLY A 401 -4.81 -25.98 29.47
CA GLY A 401 -5.34 -25.09 28.43
C GLY A 401 -6.49 -24.17 28.89
N VAL A 402 -6.97 -24.34 30.14
CA VAL A 402 -8.04 -23.53 30.78
C VAL A 402 -7.42 -22.64 31.84
#